data_AF-A0A851CKZ6-F1
#
_entry.id   AF-A0A851CKZ6-F1
#
_cell.length_a   1.000
_cell.length_b   1.000
_cell.length_c   1.000
_cell.angle_alpha   90.00
_cell.angle_beta   90.00
_cell.angle_gamma   90.00
#
_symmetry.space_group_name_H-M   'P 1'
#
loop_
_entity.id
_entity.type
_entity.pdbx_description
1 polymer ?
#
loop_
_entity_poly.entity_id
_entity_poly.type
_entity_poly.pdbx_seq_one_letter_code
_entity_poly.pdbx_strand_id
1 'polypeptide(L)'
;KGKICTKTLKPNRKNKWAVPAAPGMWVCQRSGVSPCVFLANFNDSTDFCVQVLIIPRVLYHSDEEACHLFEKTNRLYKREILTGLTITILLGLGATGTATGISALATQHRGLSQLQMTIDEDLQRIEKSISYLEKSVSSLSEVVLQNRRGLDLLFMQQGGLCAALKEECCFYADHTGVVRDSMAELRSRLAQRQRDREAQQSWFESWFNESPWLTTLISTLVGPLAMLLLTLTFGPCLLNKVVSFVQARLERANILLV
;
A
#
# COMPACT_ATOMS: atom_id res chain seq x y z
N LYS A 1 -37.79 -5.35 44.67
CA LYS A 1 -37.59 -3.92 44.33
C LYS A 1 -36.09 -3.61 44.45
N GLY A 2 -35.33 -3.72 43.37
CA GLY A 2 -33.89 -3.47 43.39
C GLY A 2 -33.59 -1.96 43.48
N LYS A 3 -32.61 -1.56 44.29
CA LYS A 3 -32.09 -0.18 44.28
C LYS A 3 -31.40 0.06 42.93
N ILE A 4 -31.97 0.93 42.12
CA ILE A 4 -31.43 1.32 40.79
C ILE A 4 -30.16 2.17 40.95
N CYS A 5 -29.99 2.86 42.08
CA CYS A 5 -28.85 3.75 42.36
C CYS A 5 -28.10 3.34 43.65
N THR A 6 -26.77 3.32 43.58
CA THR A 6 -25.88 3.07 44.73
C THR A 6 -25.88 4.23 45.73
N LYS A 7 -26.05 5.47 45.25
CA LYS A 7 -26.12 6.69 46.06
C LYS A 7 -27.26 7.57 45.60
N THR A 8 -28.01 8.12 46.54
CA THR A 8 -29.02 9.15 46.30
C THR A 8 -28.55 10.43 46.97
N LEU A 9 -28.44 11.50 46.18
CA LEU A 9 -28.02 12.81 46.67
C LEU A 9 -29.24 13.74 46.64
N LYS A 10 -29.44 14.52 47.71
CA LYS A 10 -30.42 15.60 47.68
C LYS A 10 -29.80 16.81 46.97
N PRO A 11 -30.52 17.47 46.05
CA PRO A 11 -29.99 18.63 45.33
C PRO A 11 -29.69 19.78 46.29
N ASN A 12 -28.49 20.37 46.17
CA ASN A 12 -28.12 21.54 46.95
C ASN A 12 -28.82 22.79 46.38
N ARG A 13 -29.87 23.26 47.05
CA ARG A 13 -30.66 24.43 46.63
C ARG A 13 -29.89 25.76 46.61
N LYS A 14 -28.65 25.80 47.13
CA LYS A 14 -27.76 26.97 46.96
C LYS A 14 -27.30 27.13 45.50
N ASN A 15 -27.29 26.05 44.72
CA ASN A 15 -26.92 26.08 43.31
C ASN A 15 -28.19 26.16 42.45
N LYS A 16 -28.17 26.98 41.39
CA LYS A 16 -29.27 27.06 40.43
C LYS A 16 -29.38 25.82 39.52
N TRP A 17 -28.25 25.14 39.33
CA TRP A 17 -28.13 24.01 38.42
C TRP A 17 -27.46 22.82 39.10
N ALA A 18 -27.94 21.62 38.84
CA ALA A 18 -27.24 20.38 39.13
C ALA A 18 -26.46 19.94 37.89
N VAL A 19 -25.15 19.81 38.05
CA VAL A 19 -24.21 19.34 37.02
C VAL A 19 -23.68 17.97 37.43
N PRO A 20 -23.63 16.99 36.52
CA PRO A 20 -23.17 15.64 36.84
C PRO A 20 -21.67 15.63 37.20
N ALA A 21 -21.26 14.71 38.08
CA ALA A 21 -19.86 14.53 38.44
C ALA A 21 -19.16 13.59 37.44
N ALA A 22 -18.08 14.06 36.78
CA ALA A 22 -17.38 13.34 35.70
C ALA A 22 -18.24 13.18 34.40
N PRO A 23 -17.69 12.70 33.25
CA PRO A 23 -18.43 12.75 31.99
C PRO A 23 -19.69 11.89 32.09
N GLY A 24 -20.85 12.52 32.07
CA GLY A 24 -22.15 11.89 32.26
C GLY A 24 -23.28 12.89 32.03
N MET A 25 -24.50 12.39 31.93
CA MET A 25 -25.71 13.18 31.72
C MET A 25 -26.77 12.80 32.74
N TRP A 26 -27.73 13.69 32.98
CA TRP A 26 -28.89 13.40 33.83
C TRP A 26 -30.03 12.86 32.98
N VAL A 27 -30.60 11.72 33.36
CA VAL A 27 -31.90 11.27 32.84
C VAL A 27 -32.95 11.58 33.89
N CYS A 28 -33.82 12.51 33.56
CA CYS A 28 -34.89 12.98 34.42
C CYS A 28 -36.25 12.52 33.91
N GLN A 29 -37.16 12.23 34.83
CA GLN A 29 -38.50 11.75 34.47
C GLN A 29 -39.28 12.72 33.56
N ARG A 30 -39.17 14.04 33.79
CA ARG A 30 -39.92 15.05 33.02
C ARG A 30 -39.14 15.67 31.86
N SER A 31 -37.88 16.00 32.07
CA SER A 31 -37.06 16.71 31.08
C SER A 31 -36.29 15.76 30.15
N GLY A 32 -36.38 14.44 30.36
CA GLY A 32 -35.61 13.47 29.61
C GLY A 32 -34.12 13.58 29.92
N VAL A 33 -33.27 13.39 28.90
CA VAL A 33 -31.83 13.49 29.08
C VAL A 33 -31.36 14.93 28.95
N SER A 34 -30.58 15.40 29.92
CA SER A 34 -30.05 16.76 29.95
C SER A 34 -28.62 16.80 30.51
N PRO A 35 -27.73 17.66 29.98
CA PRO A 35 -26.39 17.87 30.55
C PRO A 35 -26.45 18.52 31.94
N CYS A 36 -27.50 19.29 32.24
CA CYS A 36 -27.70 19.93 33.54
C CYS A 36 -29.20 20.00 33.90
N VAL A 37 -29.50 20.06 35.19
CA VAL A 37 -30.89 20.13 35.68
C VAL A 37 -31.10 21.45 36.39
N PHE A 38 -32.13 22.19 35.99
CA PHE A 38 -32.50 23.43 36.66
C PHE A 38 -33.19 23.13 37.99
N LEU A 39 -32.57 23.51 39.11
CA LEU A 39 -33.02 23.12 40.45
C LEU A 39 -34.19 23.94 40.98
N ALA A 40 -34.43 25.15 40.44
CA ALA A 40 -35.53 25.98 40.92
C ALA A 40 -36.92 25.43 40.54
N ASN A 41 -36.99 24.65 39.46
CA ASN A 41 -38.23 24.00 39.01
C ASN A 41 -38.28 22.50 39.37
N PHE A 42 -37.31 22.01 40.14
CA PHE A 42 -37.21 20.61 40.50
C PHE A 42 -37.99 20.32 41.79
N ASN A 43 -39.02 19.48 41.70
CA ASN A 43 -39.80 19.09 42.87
C ASN A 43 -39.25 17.80 43.50
N ASP A 44 -38.62 17.91 44.67
CA ASP A 44 -37.99 16.80 45.41
C ASP A 44 -38.94 15.62 45.73
N SER A 45 -40.25 15.82 45.67
CA SER A 45 -41.25 14.79 45.97
C SER A 45 -41.73 13.99 44.75
N THR A 46 -41.65 14.58 43.55
CA THR A 46 -42.22 13.98 42.32
C THR A 46 -41.19 13.77 41.24
N ASP A 47 -40.14 14.60 41.20
CA ASP A 47 -39.13 14.54 40.16
C ASP A 47 -37.93 13.75 40.67
N PHE A 48 -37.44 12.83 39.85
CA PHE A 48 -36.17 12.17 40.07
C PHE A 48 -35.33 12.25 38.80
N CYS A 49 -34.01 12.35 39.01
CA CYS A 49 -33.02 12.29 37.95
C CYS A 49 -31.94 11.27 38.33
N VAL A 50 -31.53 10.48 37.36
CA VAL A 50 -30.46 9.50 37.51
C VAL A 50 -29.28 9.96 36.66
N GLN A 51 -28.09 10.00 37.24
CA GLN A 51 -26.89 10.24 36.46
C GLN A 51 -26.55 8.97 35.68
N VAL A 52 -26.38 9.09 34.38
CA VAL A 52 -26.02 8.00 33.48
C VAL A 52 -24.81 8.37 32.62
N LEU A 53 -24.13 7.34 32.12
CA LEU A 53 -23.20 7.48 31.02
C LEU A 53 -23.88 6.89 29.78
N ILE A 54 -24.13 7.72 28.76
CA ILE A 54 -24.68 7.25 27.49
C ILE A 54 -23.52 6.95 26.56
N ILE A 55 -23.43 5.68 26.19
CA ILE A 55 -22.46 5.18 25.23
C ILE A 55 -23.25 4.84 23.97
N PRO A 56 -23.00 5.49 22.81
CA PRO A 56 -23.66 5.11 21.58
C PRO A 56 -23.30 3.65 21.25
N ARG A 57 -24.31 2.85 20.94
CA ARG A 57 -24.11 1.47 20.51
C ARG A 57 -23.55 1.50 19.08
N VAL A 58 -22.25 1.27 18.94
CA VAL A 58 -21.59 1.14 17.63
C VAL A 58 -21.64 -0.35 17.25
N LEU A 59 -22.41 -0.68 16.22
CA LEU A 59 -22.33 -1.98 15.57
C LEU A 59 -21.30 -1.84 14.45
N TYR A 60 -20.23 -2.63 14.53
CA TYR A 60 -19.22 -2.70 13.48
C TYR A 60 -19.73 -3.67 12.42
N HIS A 61 -20.05 -3.15 11.23
CA HIS A 61 -20.25 -3.99 10.06
C HIS A 61 -18.89 -4.40 9.49
N SER A 62 -18.80 -5.64 9.04
CA SER A 62 -17.59 -6.14 8.39
C SER A 62 -17.42 -5.49 7.02
N ASP A 63 -16.18 -5.36 6.56
CA ASP A 63 -15.85 -4.78 5.25
C ASP A 63 -16.60 -5.48 4.11
N GLU A 64 -16.91 -6.78 4.24
CA GLU A 64 -17.64 -7.59 3.27
C GLU A 64 -19.07 -7.09 3.03
N GLU A 65 -19.78 -6.68 4.08
CA GLU A 65 -21.16 -6.16 4.00
C GLU A 65 -21.20 -4.74 3.44
N ALA A 66 -20.22 -3.90 3.78
CA ALA A 66 -20.07 -2.55 3.25
C ALA A 66 -19.65 -2.55 1.77
N CYS A 67 -18.76 -3.46 1.38
CA CYS A 67 -18.35 -3.65 -0.01
C CYS A 67 -19.52 -4.01 -0.91
N HIS A 68 -20.41 -4.92 -0.49
CA HIS A 68 -21.55 -5.35 -1.32
C HIS A 68 -22.55 -4.21 -1.62
N LEU A 69 -22.61 -3.17 -0.76
CA LEU A 69 -23.40 -1.96 -0.97
C LEU A 69 -22.77 -1.02 -2.02
N PHE A 70 -21.44 -0.88 -2.02
CA PHE A 70 -20.70 -0.06 -2.99
C PHE A 70 -20.48 -0.75 -4.35
N GLU A 71 -20.29 -2.07 -4.34
CA GLU A 71 -20.04 -2.89 -5.53
C GLU A 71 -21.28 -3.00 -6.41
N LYS A 72 -22.49 -2.93 -5.82
CA LYS A 72 -23.75 -2.85 -6.55
C LYS A 72 -23.83 -1.59 -7.44
N THR A 73 -23.15 -0.51 -7.06
CA THR A 73 -23.15 0.78 -7.78
C THR A 73 -22.07 0.84 -8.85
N ASN A 74 -20.98 0.09 -8.71
CA ASN A 74 -19.88 0.07 -9.66
C ASN A 74 -19.51 -1.37 -10.02
N ARG A 75 -20.07 -1.88 -11.12
CA ARG A 75 -19.58 -3.07 -11.83
C ARG A 75 -18.15 -2.81 -12.33
N LEU A 76 -17.17 -2.94 -11.45
CA LEU A 76 -15.77 -2.89 -11.82
C LEU A 76 -15.41 -4.22 -12.49
N TYR A 77 -15.24 -4.14 -13.81
CA TYR A 77 -14.70 -5.23 -14.61
C TYR A 77 -13.26 -5.48 -14.13
N LYS A 78 -13.01 -6.61 -13.48
CA LYS A 78 -11.66 -7.09 -13.16
C LYS A 78 -10.91 -7.24 -14.48
N ARG A 79 -10.11 -6.23 -14.85
CA ARG A 79 -9.17 -6.32 -15.96
C ARG A 79 -7.99 -7.13 -15.44
N GLU A 80 -8.05 -8.44 -15.60
CA GLU A 80 -6.84 -9.25 -15.56
C GLU A 80 -5.95 -8.77 -16.70
N ILE A 81 -4.88 -8.06 -16.34
CA ILE A 81 -3.80 -7.78 -17.28
C ILE A 81 -3.18 -9.14 -17.55
N LEU A 82 -3.47 -9.72 -18.73
CA LEU A 82 -2.79 -10.89 -19.29
C LEU A 82 -1.29 -10.56 -19.44
N THR A 83 -0.55 -10.64 -18.33
CA THR A 83 0.91 -10.47 -18.22
C THR A 83 1.68 -11.69 -18.73
N GLY A 84 1.02 -12.63 -19.40
CA GLY A 84 1.61 -13.90 -19.83
C GLY A 84 2.25 -13.94 -21.21
N LEU A 85 2.02 -12.96 -22.10
CA LEU A 85 2.40 -13.09 -23.52
C LEU A 85 3.44 -12.08 -24.05
N THR A 86 3.98 -11.19 -23.21
CA THR A 86 4.92 -10.15 -23.69
C THR A 86 6.39 -10.47 -23.43
N ILE A 87 6.71 -11.42 -22.55
CA ILE A 87 8.11 -11.70 -22.18
C ILE A 87 8.83 -12.53 -23.28
N THR A 88 8.12 -13.29 -24.09
CA THR A 88 8.73 -14.11 -25.16
C THR A 88 9.18 -13.28 -26.37
N ILE A 89 8.60 -12.09 -26.59
CA ILE A 89 8.93 -11.23 -27.74
C ILE A 89 10.25 -10.46 -27.52
N LEU A 90 10.65 -10.22 -26.26
CA LEU A 90 11.88 -9.48 -25.94
C LEU A 90 13.17 -10.33 -25.96
N LEU A 91 13.07 -11.66 -26.03
CA LEU A 91 14.22 -12.57 -26.05
C LEU A 91 14.36 -13.36 -27.37
N GLY A 92 13.45 -13.17 -28.33
CA GLY A 92 13.22 -14.09 -29.45
C GLY A 92 13.73 -13.68 -30.83
N LEU A 93 14.60 -12.68 -30.99
CA LEU A 93 15.18 -12.33 -32.29
C LEU A 93 16.71 -12.22 -32.22
N GLY A 94 17.33 -13.38 -32.05
CA GLY A 94 18.78 -13.57 -32.10
C GLY A 94 19.16 -14.74 -33.00
N ALA A 95 18.61 -14.81 -34.22
CA ALA A 95 18.98 -15.85 -35.17
C ALA A 95 18.81 -15.36 -36.62
N THR A 96 19.67 -14.43 -37.07
CA THR A 96 20.21 -14.38 -38.44
C THR A 96 21.20 -13.22 -38.58
N GLY A 97 22.45 -13.52 -38.96
CA GLY A 97 23.31 -12.61 -39.71
C GLY A 97 24.17 -11.61 -38.92
N THR A 98 25.42 -12.02 -38.67
CA THR A 98 26.65 -11.20 -38.76
C THR A 98 26.65 -9.77 -38.20
N ALA A 99 27.43 -9.60 -37.12
CA ALA A 99 28.15 -8.37 -36.72
C ALA A 99 27.40 -7.27 -35.93
N THR A 100 26.65 -7.58 -34.86
CA THR A 100 26.37 -6.62 -33.75
C THR A 100 25.98 -7.34 -32.43
N GLY A 101 26.77 -8.32 -31.99
CA GLY A 101 26.40 -9.16 -30.82
C GLY A 101 26.57 -8.51 -29.43
N ILE A 102 27.37 -7.45 -29.29
CA ILE A 102 27.76 -6.89 -27.98
C ILE A 102 27.02 -5.58 -27.68
N SER A 103 26.64 -4.81 -28.70
CA SER A 103 25.92 -3.55 -28.52
C SER A 103 24.49 -3.73 -28.04
N ALA A 104 23.81 -4.83 -28.38
CA ALA A 104 22.44 -5.12 -27.92
C ALA A 104 22.35 -5.29 -26.39
N LEU A 105 23.33 -5.92 -25.76
CA LEU A 105 23.36 -6.09 -24.29
C LEU A 105 23.60 -4.74 -23.57
N ALA A 106 24.47 -3.89 -24.12
CA ALA A 106 24.79 -2.58 -23.54
C ALA A 106 23.64 -1.56 -23.72
N THR A 107 22.95 -1.57 -24.86
CA THR A 107 21.77 -0.72 -25.09
C THR A 107 20.56 -1.20 -24.30
N GLN A 108 20.38 -2.52 -24.14
CA GLN A 108 19.32 -3.11 -23.31
C GLN A 108 19.48 -2.74 -21.83
N HIS A 109 20.70 -2.71 -21.30
CA HIS A 109 20.94 -2.33 -19.90
C HIS A 109 20.60 -0.86 -19.61
N ARG A 110 20.92 0.05 -20.54
CA ARG A 110 20.57 1.48 -20.43
C ARG A 110 19.07 1.73 -20.55
N GLY A 111 18.38 1.00 -21.42
CA GLY A 111 16.91 1.09 -21.53
C GLY A 111 16.20 0.59 -20.27
N LEU A 112 16.71 -0.50 -19.67
CA LEU A 112 16.15 -1.06 -18.44
C LEU A 112 16.36 -0.12 -17.24
N SER A 113 17.51 0.53 -17.11
CA SER A 113 17.78 1.45 -16.01
C SER A 113 16.93 2.73 -16.09
N GLN A 114 16.74 3.28 -17.30
CA GLN A 114 15.83 4.41 -17.51
C GLN A 114 14.39 4.04 -17.16
N LEU A 115 13.91 2.87 -17.61
CA LEU A 115 12.57 2.39 -17.28
C LEU A 115 12.37 2.24 -15.77
N GLN A 116 13.36 1.70 -15.04
CA GLN A 116 13.30 1.56 -13.59
C GLN A 116 13.21 2.91 -12.88
N MET A 117 13.91 3.95 -13.36
CA MET A 117 13.81 5.29 -12.79
C MET A 117 12.42 5.91 -13.02
N THR A 118 11.88 5.79 -14.23
CA THR A 118 10.52 6.27 -14.53
C THR A 118 9.47 5.57 -13.68
N ILE A 119 9.60 4.25 -13.48
CA ILE A 119 8.70 3.49 -12.61
C ILE A 119 8.77 3.99 -11.16
N ASP A 120 9.98 4.21 -10.63
CA ASP A 120 10.11 4.69 -9.24
C ASP A 120 9.59 6.13 -9.07
N GLU A 121 9.75 7.00 -10.07
CA GLU A 121 9.18 8.36 -10.08
C GLU A 121 7.64 8.32 -10.08
N ASP A 122 7.05 7.48 -10.93
CA ASP A 122 5.60 7.28 -10.97
C ASP A 122 5.09 6.70 -9.65
N LEU A 123 5.79 5.73 -9.06
CA LEU A 123 5.45 5.18 -7.75
C LEU A 123 5.51 6.23 -6.64
N GLN A 124 6.50 7.13 -6.64
CA GLN A 124 6.55 8.25 -5.70
C GLN A 124 5.36 9.20 -5.88
N ARG A 125 4.95 9.47 -7.12
CA ARG A 125 3.80 10.33 -7.40
C ARG A 125 2.49 9.70 -6.92
N ILE A 126 2.31 8.41 -7.17
CA ILE A 126 1.15 7.63 -6.72
C ILE A 126 1.10 7.61 -5.18
N GLU A 127 2.23 7.33 -4.54
CA GLU A 127 2.36 7.34 -3.08
C GLU A 127 1.88 8.66 -2.48
N LYS A 128 2.38 9.79 -3.00
CA LYS A 128 1.96 11.13 -2.55
C LYS A 128 0.46 11.33 -2.73
N SER A 129 -0.07 11.00 -3.89
CA SER A 129 -1.49 11.18 -4.18
C SER A 129 -2.38 10.36 -3.23
N ILE A 130 -2.02 9.10 -2.97
CA ILE A 130 -2.78 8.25 -2.04
C ILE A 130 -2.66 8.78 -0.62
N SER A 131 -1.48 9.22 -0.20
CA SER A 131 -1.28 9.82 1.12
C SER A 131 -2.08 11.12 1.32
N TYR A 132 -2.28 11.93 0.28
CA TYR A 132 -3.17 13.10 0.36
C TYR A 132 -4.64 12.69 0.48
N LEU A 133 -5.08 11.70 -0.30
CA LEU A 133 -6.44 11.18 -0.23
C LEU A 133 -6.73 10.58 1.14
N GLU A 134 -5.81 9.81 1.67
CA GLU A 134 -5.87 9.23 3.02
C GLU A 134 -6.16 10.29 4.08
N LYS A 135 -5.36 11.36 4.11
CA LYS A 135 -5.55 12.49 5.03
C LYS A 135 -6.87 13.21 4.81
N SER A 136 -7.28 13.40 3.56
CA SER A 136 -8.55 14.06 3.23
C SER A 136 -9.75 13.26 3.74
N VAL A 137 -9.73 11.94 3.57
CA VAL A 137 -10.80 11.03 4.02
C VAL A 137 -10.82 10.95 5.55
N SER A 138 -9.66 10.82 6.18
CA SER A 138 -9.56 10.82 7.65
C SER A 138 -10.08 12.13 8.24
N SER A 139 -9.69 13.28 7.70
CA SER A 139 -10.18 14.59 8.13
C SER A 139 -11.69 14.76 7.91
N LEU A 140 -12.21 14.33 6.76
CA LEU A 140 -13.65 14.38 6.49
C LEU A 140 -14.42 13.48 7.46
N SER A 141 -13.90 12.29 7.76
CA SER A 141 -14.52 11.36 8.70
C SER A 141 -14.62 11.95 10.11
N GLU A 142 -13.60 12.69 10.55
CA GLU A 142 -13.59 13.37 11.84
C GLU A 142 -14.71 14.41 11.93
N VAL A 143 -14.86 15.25 10.90
CA VAL A 143 -15.92 16.26 10.82
C VAL A 143 -17.31 15.62 10.76
N VAL A 144 -17.48 14.54 9.98
CA VAL A 144 -18.76 13.80 9.91
C VAL A 144 -19.12 13.19 11.27
N LEU A 145 -18.16 12.57 11.95
CA LEU A 145 -18.39 12.01 13.29
C LEU A 145 -18.63 13.08 14.35
N GLN A 146 -18.05 14.28 14.19
CA GLN A 146 -18.35 15.43 15.04
C GLN A 146 -19.77 15.95 14.80
N ASN A 147 -20.17 16.12 13.53
CA ASN A 147 -21.53 16.52 13.17
C ASN A 147 -22.56 15.51 13.66
N ARG A 148 -22.27 14.21 13.52
CA ARG A 148 -23.11 13.14 14.09
C ARG A 148 -23.28 13.30 15.60
N ARG A 149 -22.19 13.50 16.35
CA ARG A 149 -22.27 13.70 17.81
C ARG A 149 -23.14 14.91 18.19
N GLY A 150 -23.03 16.01 17.44
CA GLY A 150 -23.88 17.19 17.62
C GLY A 150 -25.35 16.91 17.30
N LEU A 151 -25.63 16.25 16.18
CA LEU A 151 -26.99 15.90 15.75
C LEU A 151 -27.64 14.86 16.68
N ASP A 152 -26.89 13.87 17.16
CA ASP A 152 -27.36 12.88 18.14
C ASP A 152 -27.74 13.58 19.46
N LEU A 153 -27.02 14.63 19.85
CA LEU A 153 -27.37 15.45 21.03
C LEU A 153 -28.64 16.29 20.78
N LEU A 154 -28.83 16.82 19.57
CA LEU A 154 -30.05 17.58 19.23
C LEU A 154 -31.29 16.67 19.17
N PHE A 155 -31.15 15.45 18.66
CA PHE A 155 -32.23 14.46 18.55
C PHE A 155 -32.28 13.47 19.70
N MET A 156 -31.70 13.83 20.84
CA MET A 156 -31.54 12.92 21.97
C MET A 156 -32.87 12.41 22.53
N GLN A 157 -33.92 13.25 22.52
CA GLN A 157 -35.27 12.85 22.95
C GLN A 157 -35.92 11.83 22.00
N GLN A 158 -35.51 11.82 20.73
CA GLN A 158 -35.97 10.88 19.71
C GLN A 158 -35.07 9.63 19.60
N GLY A 159 -34.05 9.50 20.46
CA GLY A 159 -33.12 8.37 20.45
C GLY A 159 -31.88 8.56 19.58
N GLY A 160 -31.56 9.79 19.18
CA GLY A 160 -30.45 10.14 18.28
C GLY A 160 -30.90 10.41 16.85
N LEU A 161 -29.97 10.85 16.00
CA LEU A 161 -30.24 11.28 14.62
C LEU A 161 -30.96 10.21 13.80
N CYS A 162 -30.49 8.97 13.86
CA CYS A 162 -31.01 7.87 13.03
C CYS A 162 -32.39 7.40 13.49
N ALA A 163 -32.62 7.39 14.80
CA ALA A 163 -33.93 7.08 15.35
C ALA A 163 -34.95 8.19 15.03
N ALA A 164 -34.52 9.46 15.03
CA ALA A 164 -35.36 10.58 14.65
C ALA A 164 -35.78 10.54 13.17
N LEU A 165 -34.85 10.15 12.29
CA LEU A 165 -35.09 10.01 10.84
C LEU A 165 -35.85 8.72 10.49
N LYS A 166 -35.96 7.77 11.43
CA LYS A 166 -36.57 6.44 11.23
C LYS A 166 -35.95 5.67 10.06
N GLU A 167 -34.65 5.84 9.86
CA GLU A 167 -33.88 5.19 8.82
C GLU A 167 -32.57 4.62 9.38
N GLU A 168 -31.96 3.71 8.63
CA GLU A 168 -30.66 3.15 8.96
C GLU A 168 -29.55 4.09 8.48
N CYS A 169 -28.82 4.72 9.40
CA CYS A 169 -27.67 5.53 9.03
C CYS A 169 -26.38 4.70 8.97
N CYS A 170 -25.66 4.81 7.86
CA CYS A 170 -24.30 4.32 7.73
C CYS A 170 -23.32 5.49 7.84
N PHE A 171 -22.29 5.35 8.69
CA PHE A 171 -21.21 6.33 8.81
C PHE A 171 -19.87 5.66 8.51
N TYR A 172 -19.02 6.35 7.77
CA TYR A 172 -17.66 5.89 7.53
C TYR A 172 -16.87 5.92 8.86
N ALA A 173 -16.19 4.82 9.16
CA ALA A 173 -15.24 4.71 10.25
C ALA A 173 -13.83 4.73 9.67
N ASP A 174 -12.93 5.48 10.30
CA ASP A 174 -11.58 5.66 9.78
C ASP A 174 -10.75 4.38 9.95
N HIS A 175 -10.47 3.70 8.83
CA HIS A 175 -9.62 2.51 8.76
C HIS A 175 -8.36 2.75 7.91
N THR A 176 -7.95 4.01 7.73
CA THR A 176 -6.81 4.35 6.87
C THR A 176 -5.44 3.86 7.39
N GLY A 177 -5.38 3.29 8.59
CA GLY A 177 -4.15 2.72 9.16
C GLY A 177 -3.41 1.78 8.20
N VAL A 178 -4.14 0.89 7.52
CA VAL A 178 -3.57 -0.05 6.54
C VAL A 178 -2.94 0.68 5.34
N VAL A 179 -3.60 1.74 4.86
CA VAL A 179 -3.10 2.57 3.75
C VAL A 179 -1.83 3.30 4.19
N ARG A 180 -1.81 3.85 5.40
CA ARG A 180 -0.66 4.56 5.96
C ARG A 180 0.56 3.64 6.08
N ASP A 181 0.36 2.42 6.59
CA ASP A 181 1.43 1.44 6.75
C ASP A 181 1.97 0.99 5.38
N SER A 182 1.08 0.73 4.42
CA SER A 182 1.45 0.38 3.05
C SER A 182 2.25 1.49 2.35
N MET A 183 1.83 2.76 2.50
CA MET A 183 2.55 3.90 1.93
C MET A 183 3.90 4.13 2.63
N ALA A 184 4.00 3.86 3.94
CA ALA A 184 5.27 3.92 4.66
C ALA A 184 6.25 2.85 4.18
N GLU A 185 5.78 1.62 3.95
CA GLU A 185 6.59 0.56 3.36
C GLU A 185 7.02 0.90 1.93
N LEU A 186 6.12 1.45 1.11
CA LEU A 186 6.46 1.87 -0.25
C LEU A 186 7.58 2.93 -0.24
N ARG A 187 7.50 3.93 0.66
CA ARG A 187 8.56 4.93 0.82
C ARG A 187 9.90 4.31 1.23
N SER A 188 9.89 3.37 2.17
CA SER A 188 11.14 2.73 2.63
C SER A 188 11.79 1.92 1.50
N ARG A 189 10.99 1.20 0.70
CA ARG A 189 11.46 0.44 -0.46
C ARG A 189 12.01 1.36 -1.56
N LEU A 190 11.32 2.46 -1.87
CA LEU A 190 11.81 3.44 -2.86
C LEU A 190 13.12 4.10 -2.41
N ALA A 191 13.21 4.49 -1.12
CA ALA A 191 14.43 5.04 -0.55
C ALA A 191 15.59 4.04 -0.50
N GLN A 192 15.29 2.75 -0.29
CA GLN A 192 16.30 1.69 -0.36
C GLN A 192 16.83 1.53 -1.80
N ARG A 193 15.95 1.42 -2.80
CA ARG A 193 16.36 1.32 -4.22
C ARG A 193 17.23 2.49 -4.65
N GLN A 194 16.87 3.70 -4.22
CA GLN A 194 17.67 4.89 -4.51
C GLN A 194 19.07 4.78 -3.92
N ARG A 195 19.20 4.39 -2.65
CA ARG A 195 20.50 4.20 -1.99
C ARG A 195 21.32 3.09 -2.64
N ASP A 196 20.69 1.98 -3.03
CA ASP A 196 21.39 0.87 -3.69
C ASP A 196 21.97 1.31 -5.04
N ARG A 197 21.23 2.13 -5.80
CA ARG A 197 21.72 2.71 -7.06
C ARG A 197 22.86 3.69 -6.85
N GLU A 198 22.71 4.60 -5.88
CA GLU A 198 23.76 5.56 -5.53
C GLU A 198 25.03 4.83 -5.08
N ALA A 199 24.91 3.76 -4.29
CA ALA A 199 26.04 2.94 -3.86
C ALA A 199 26.71 2.19 -5.04
N GLN A 200 25.91 1.59 -5.92
CA GLN A 200 26.42 0.85 -7.08
C GLN A 200 27.09 1.78 -8.11
N GLN A 201 26.46 2.92 -8.42
CA GLN A 201 27.06 3.93 -9.28
C GLN A 201 28.29 4.54 -8.63
N SER A 202 28.24 4.90 -7.34
CA SER A 202 29.36 5.51 -6.63
C SER A 202 30.60 4.60 -6.59
N TRP A 203 30.44 3.31 -6.30
CA TRP A 203 31.59 2.39 -6.29
C TRP A 203 32.20 2.20 -7.70
N PHE A 204 31.36 2.02 -8.73
CA PHE A 204 31.83 1.83 -10.10
C PHE A 204 32.45 3.11 -10.69
N GLU A 205 31.74 4.25 -10.59
CA GLU A 205 32.23 5.56 -11.04
C GLU A 205 33.50 5.95 -10.27
N SER A 206 33.55 5.78 -8.95
CA SER A 206 34.76 6.13 -8.17
C SER A 206 35.98 5.35 -8.63
N TRP A 207 35.85 4.06 -8.95
CA TRP A 207 36.99 3.26 -9.41
C TRP A 207 37.41 3.66 -10.84
N PHE A 208 36.48 3.82 -11.77
CA PHE A 208 36.82 4.12 -13.16
C PHE A 208 37.15 5.60 -13.43
N ASN A 209 36.65 6.54 -12.62
CA ASN A 209 36.92 7.97 -12.74
C ASN A 209 38.29 8.37 -12.15
N GLU A 210 38.78 7.63 -11.14
CA GLU A 210 40.11 7.86 -10.55
C GLU A 210 41.26 7.40 -11.45
N SER A 211 40.98 6.52 -12.43
CA SER A 211 42.02 5.93 -13.29
C SER A 211 41.55 5.70 -14.73
N PRO A 212 41.57 6.74 -15.59
CA PRO A 212 41.12 6.66 -16.99
C PRO A 212 41.82 5.56 -17.80
N TRP A 213 43.11 5.31 -17.55
CA TRP A 213 43.90 4.25 -18.20
C TRP A 213 43.45 2.82 -17.88
N LEU A 214 42.72 2.60 -16.78
CA LEU A 214 42.26 1.28 -16.35
C LEU A 214 41.01 0.86 -17.12
N THR A 215 40.13 1.80 -17.44
CA THR A 215 38.99 1.55 -18.35
C THR A 215 39.48 1.06 -19.72
N THR A 216 40.51 1.71 -20.27
CA THR A 216 41.05 1.38 -21.59
C THR A 216 41.80 0.07 -21.56
N LEU A 217 42.61 -0.20 -20.53
CA LEU A 217 43.28 -1.48 -20.36
C LEU A 217 42.30 -2.64 -20.23
N ILE A 218 41.30 -2.55 -19.35
CA ILE A 218 40.33 -3.62 -19.13
C ILE A 218 39.52 -3.88 -20.41
N SER A 219 39.03 -2.83 -21.08
CA SER A 219 38.28 -2.98 -22.34
C SER A 219 39.10 -3.65 -23.44
N THR A 220 40.40 -3.31 -23.54
CA THR A 220 41.30 -3.85 -24.57
C THR A 220 41.75 -5.28 -24.27
N LEU A 221 41.88 -5.67 -23.00
CA LEU A 221 42.41 -6.97 -22.59
C LEU A 221 41.33 -8.07 -22.49
N VAL A 222 40.09 -7.69 -22.14
CA VAL A 222 38.99 -8.66 -21.92
C VAL A 222 38.61 -9.41 -23.20
N GLY A 223 38.58 -8.72 -24.35
CA GLY A 223 38.26 -9.34 -25.64
C GLY A 223 39.26 -10.44 -26.05
N PRO A 224 40.57 -10.14 -26.11
CA PRO A 224 41.62 -11.13 -26.37
C PRO A 224 41.64 -12.28 -25.36
N LEU A 225 41.50 -11.99 -24.06
CA LEU A 225 41.45 -13.02 -23.01
C LEU A 225 40.25 -13.96 -23.17
N ALA A 226 39.06 -13.42 -23.44
CA ALA A 226 37.87 -14.22 -23.67
C ALA A 226 37.98 -15.09 -24.93
N MET A 227 38.55 -14.55 -26.01
CA MET A 227 38.83 -15.32 -27.24
C MET A 227 39.86 -16.42 -27.01
N LEU A 228 40.91 -16.16 -26.22
CA LEU A 228 41.91 -17.16 -25.85
C LEU A 228 41.28 -18.30 -25.02
N LEU A 229 40.44 -17.96 -24.04
CA LEU A 229 39.74 -18.96 -23.21
C LEU A 229 38.73 -19.78 -24.02
N LEU A 230 37.99 -19.15 -24.94
CA LEU A 230 37.08 -19.85 -25.84
C LEU A 230 37.81 -20.79 -26.80
N THR A 231 38.95 -20.36 -27.36
CA THR A 231 39.76 -21.20 -28.25
C THR A 231 40.43 -22.36 -27.50
N LEU A 232 40.87 -22.17 -26.25
CA LEU A 232 41.42 -23.24 -25.41
C LEU A 232 40.36 -24.28 -25.00
N THR A 233 39.12 -23.85 -24.74
CA THR A 233 38.04 -24.75 -24.30
C THR A 233 37.37 -25.48 -25.47
N PHE A 234 37.08 -24.78 -26.57
CA PHE A 234 36.42 -25.37 -27.74
C PHE A 234 37.40 -25.93 -28.79
N GLY A 235 38.64 -25.45 -28.83
CA GLY A 235 39.65 -25.89 -29.80
C GLY A 235 39.93 -27.40 -29.75
N PRO A 236 40.19 -28.00 -28.57
CA PRO A 236 40.39 -29.44 -28.45
C PRO A 236 39.14 -30.24 -28.87
N CYS A 237 37.94 -29.71 -28.56
CA CYS A 237 36.67 -30.36 -28.88
C CYS A 237 36.39 -30.34 -30.40
N LEU A 238 36.61 -29.21 -31.06
CA LEU A 238 36.44 -29.04 -32.50
C LEU A 238 37.46 -29.84 -33.30
N LEU A 239 38.74 -29.80 -32.91
CA LEU A 239 39.79 -30.55 -33.60
C LEU A 239 39.57 -32.06 -33.52
N ASN A 240 39.14 -32.58 -32.37
CA ASN A 240 38.86 -34.02 -32.22
C ASN A 240 37.67 -34.47 -33.09
N LYS A 241 36.65 -33.61 -33.27
CA LYS A 241 35.53 -33.87 -34.18
C LYS A 241 35.94 -33.82 -35.65
N VAL A 242 36.85 -32.91 -36.03
CA VAL A 242 37.36 -32.83 -37.41
C VAL A 242 38.26 -34.02 -37.74
N VAL A 243 39.17 -34.41 -36.84
CA VAL A 243 40.06 -35.57 -37.02
C VAL A 243 39.24 -36.87 -37.18
N SER A 244 38.25 -37.09 -36.31
CA SER A 244 37.36 -38.27 -36.43
C SER A 244 36.55 -38.28 -37.73
N PHE A 245 36.12 -37.11 -38.22
CA PHE A 245 35.43 -37.01 -39.51
C PHE A 245 36.37 -37.32 -40.69
N VAL A 246 37.60 -36.80 -40.67
CA VAL A 246 38.59 -37.03 -41.74
C VAL A 246 39.02 -38.50 -41.77
N GLN A 247 39.25 -39.13 -40.60
CA GLN A 247 39.53 -40.56 -40.51
C GLN A 247 38.38 -41.40 -41.08
N ALA A 248 37.12 -41.10 -40.73
CA ALA A 248 35.96 -41.80 -41.25
C ALA A 248 35.78 -41.64 -42.77
N ARG A 249 36.24 -40.53 -43.35
CA ARG A 249 36.22 -40.29 -44.81
C ARG A 249 37.36 -41.01 -45.54
N LEU A 250 38.56 -41.05 -44.95
CA LEU A 250 39.71 -41.78 -45.48
C LEU A 250 39.49 -43.29 -45.47
N GLU A 251 38.89 -43.84 -44.41
CA GLU A 251 38.53 -45.27 -44.36
C GLU A 251 37.50 -45.61 -45.44
N ARG A 252 36.47 -44.78 -45.65
CA ARG A 252 35.51 -45.01 -46.75
C ARG A 252 36.12 -44.91 -48.14
N ALA A 253 37.13 -44.06 -48.34
CA ALA A 253 37.81 -43.93 -49.63
C ALA A 253 38.74 -45.11 -49.93
N ASN A 254 39.43 -45.65 -48.92
CA ASN A 254 40.30 -46.83 -49.07
C ASN A 254 39.51 -48.11 -49.35
N ILE A 255 38.25 -48.22 -48.92
CA ILE A 255 37.39 -49.38 -49.21
C ILE A 255 36.84 -49.35 -50.66
N LEU A 256 36.87 -48.19 -51.33
CA LEU A 256 36.42 -48.03 -52.72
C LEU A 256 37.54 -48.23 -53.76
N LEU A 257 38.79 -48.42 -53.32
CA LEU A 257 39.99 -48.56 -54.17
C LEU A 257 40.58 -49.99 -54.17
N VAL A 258 39.87 -50.98 -53.61
CA VAL A 258 40.23 -52.42 -53.65
C VAL A 258 39.26 -53.17 -54.56
#